data_AF-A0A1H0FTI9-F1
#
_entry.id   AF-A0A1H0FTI9-F1
#
_cell.length_a   1.000
_cell.length_b   1.000
_cell.length_c   1.000
_cell.angle_alpha   90.00
_cell.angle_beta   90.00
_cell.angle_gamma   90.00
#
_symmetry.space_group_name_H-M   'P 1'
#
loop_
_entity.id
_entity.type
_entity.pdbx_description
1 polymer ?
#
loop_
_entity_poly.entity_id
_entity_poly.type
_entity_poly.pdbx_seq_one_letter_code
_entity_poly.pdbx_strand_id
1 'polypeptide(L)'
;MVSLLMFVVTGIVRSPHFGSRVVSVLDGPTVSTAPIKGSGGLIGVDRAVACASRAGLGGPLRITMATSHGRPYTVAERTVRWPIRADEVTVDPYTGRIADRVRFADTPLVSKVLKLGVLAHSGRLFGPVNQAVELLRMLGTVPLIGFGYRMWWQRGPRRGPPARRAILRTIPWPGRLVVLGSVSAVRRLLPAFGISLALFVVVEAAVNWAKEAPA
;
A
#
# COMPACT_ATOMS: atom_id res chain seq x y z
N MET A 1 -15.07 4.14 -18.25
CA MET A 1 -13.74 3.55 -18.59
C MET A 1 -12.61 3.93 -17.63
N VAL A 2 -12.61 5.12 -16.99
CA VAL A 2 -11.53 5.54 -16.06
C VAL A 2 -11.49 4.74 -14.75
N SER A 3 -12.64 4.31 -14.21
CA SER A 3 -12.70 3.49 -12.99
C SER A 3 -12.17 2.05 -13.16
N LEU A 4 -12.20 1.52 -14.39
CA LEU A 4 -11.70 0.18 -14.71
C LEU A 4 -10.15 0.14 -14.71
N LEU A 5 -9.50 1.24 -15.11
CA LEU A 5 -8.03 1.35 -15.14
C LEU A 5 -7.43 1.49 -13.73
N MET A 6 -8.13 2.17 -12.80
CA MET A 6 -7.71 2.29 -11.40
C MET A 6 -7.73 0.94 -10.66
N PHE A 7 -8.70 0.07 -10.98
CA PHE A 7 -8.77 -1.28 -10.40
C PHE A 7 -7.62 -2.19 -10.87
N VAL A 8 -7.22 -2.08 -12.13
CA VAL A 8 -6.10 -2.84 -12.71
C VAL A 8 -4.75 -2.45 -12.08
N VAL A 9 -4.54 -1.16 -11.87
CA VAL A 9 -3.31 -0.63 -11.25
C VAL A 9 -3.15 -1.08 -9.79
N THR A 10 -4.25 -1.05 -9.02
CA THR A 10 -4.23 -1.47 -7.61
C THR A 10 -4.02 -2.99 -7.51
N GLY A 11 -4.51 -3.75 -8.50
CA GLY A 11 -4.25 -5.19 -8.65
C GLY A 11 -2.79 -5.54 -8.95
N ILE A 12 -2.11 -4.77 -9.81
CA ILE A 12 -0.70 -5.00 -10.17
C ILE A 12 0.24 -4.74 -8.97
N VAL A 13 -0.04 -3.73 -8.15
CA VAL A 13 0.78 -3.42 -6.96
C VAL A 13 0.60 -4.48 -5.86
N ARG A 14 -0.57 -5.13 -5.78
CA ARG A 14 -0.80 -6.28 -4.90
C ARG A 14 -0.36 -7.62 -5.50
N SER A 15 0.18 -7.63 -6.72
CA SER A 15 0.64 -8.85 -7.36
C SER A 15 1.86 -9.42 -6.60
N PRO A 16 1.85 -10.73 -6.28
CA PRO A 16 2.97 -11.39 -5.59
C PRO A 16 4.31 -11.29 -6.37
N HIS A 17 4.25 -10.98 -7.67
CA HIS A 17 5.41 -10.95 -8.56
C HIS A 17 6.17 -9.62 -8.63
N PHE A 18 5.52 -8.47 -8.35
CA PHE A 18 6.15 -7.15 -8.52
C PHE A 18 6.39 -6.38 -7.20
N GLY A 19 5.60 -6.60 -6.15
CA GLY A 19 5.72 -5.85 -4.89
C GLY A 19 6.60 -6.48 -3.80
N SER A 20 6.93 -7.77 -3.91
CA SER A 20 7.46 -8.57 -2.79
C SER A 20 8.89 -8.21 -2.34
N ARG A 21 9.74 -7.64 -3.22
CA ARG A 21 11.14 -7.34 -2.90
C ARG A 21 11.36 -6.03 -2.12
N VAL A 22 10.53 -5.01 -2.34
CA VAL A 22 10.64 -3.72 -1.62
C VAL A 22 9.86 -3.77 -0.30
N VAL A 23 8.74 -4.50 -0.27
CA VAL A 23 7.85 -4.59 0.88
C VAL A 23 8.37 -5.55 1.96
N SER A 24 9.08 -6.64 1.58
CA SER A 24 9.65 -7.59 2.56
C SER A 24 10.72 -6.98 3.49
N VAL A 25 11.47 -5.98 3.02
CA VAL A 25 12.43 -5.24 3.85
C VAL A 25 11.71 -4.37 4.91
N LEU A 26 10.45 -4.00 4.65
CA LEU A 26 9.66 -3.10 5.48
C LEU A 26 8.64 -3.82 6.37
N ASP A 27 8.26 -5.05 6.04
CA ASP A 27 7.26 -5.85 6.78
C ASP A 27 7.72 -6.28 8.19
N GLY A 28 9.03 -6.18 8.47
CA GLY A 28 9.61 -6.55 9.76
C GLY A 28 9.88 -8.05 9.90
N PRO A 29 10.42 -8.50 11.04
CA PRO A 29 10.66 -9.91 11.28
C PRO A 29 9.34 -10.70 11.29
N THR A 30 9.34 -11.87 10.65
CA THR A 30 8.24 -12.84 10.66
C THR A 30 8.72 -14.14 11.25
N VAL A 31 7.83 -14.90 11.88
CA VAL A 31 8.19 -16.21 12.45
C VAL A 31 8.65 -17.19 11.37
N SER A 32 9.53 -18.11 11.76
CA SER A 32 10.00 -19.19 10.89
C SER A 32 8.86 -20.10 10.47
N THR A 33 8.82 -20.40 9.17
CA THR A 33 7.90 -21.36 8.54
C THR A 33 8.65 -22.61 8.03
N ALA A 34 9.90 -22.77 8.45
CA ALA A 34 10.73 -23.90 8.05
C ALA A 34 10.08 -25.24 8.48
N PRO A 35 10.26 -26.31 7.69
CA PRO A 35 9.76 -27.63 8.08
C PRO A 35 10.38 -28.08 9.40
N ILE A 36 9.54 -28.52 10.32
CA ILE A 36 9.94 -29.13 11.58
C ILE A 36 9.91 -30.64 11.38
N LYS A 37 11.03 -31.30 11.70
CA LYS A 37 11.10 -32.76 11.70
C LYS A 37 10.39 -33.27 12.94
N GLY A 38 9.41 -34.16 12.76
CA GLY A 38 8.73 -34.82 13.86
C GLY A 38 8.07 -36.11 13.39
N SER A 39 7.84 -37.00 14.35
CA SER A 39 7.21 -38.30 14.16
C SER A 39 5.98 -38.38 15.05
N GLY A 40 4.80 -38.56 14.45
CA GLY A 40 3.53 -38.65 15.18
C GLY A 40 2.35 -38.05 14.40
N GLY A 41 1.15 -38.18 14.97
CA GLY A 41 -0.05 -37.53 14.45
C GLY A 41 0.01 -36.02 14.63
N LEU A 42 -0.49 -35.27 13.64
CA LEU A 42 -0.55 -33.81 13.71
C LEU A 42 -1.56 -33.37 14.77
N ILE A 43 -1.22 -32.34 15.54
CA ILE A 43 -2.15 -31.72 16.46
C ILE A 43 -3.29 -31.02 15.70
N GLY A 44 -4.48 -31.01 16.27
CA GLY A 44 -5.59 -30.21 15.75
C GLY A 44 -5.35 -28.70 15.89
N VAL A 45 -6.06 -27.92 15.08
CA VAL A 45 -6.01 -26.43 15.09
C VAL A 45 -6.37 -25.88 16.47
N ASP A 46 -7.36 -26.45 17.15
CA ASP A 46 -7.78 -26.00 18.49
C ASP A 46 -6.67 -26.11 19.51
N ARG A 47 -5.84 -27.16 19.42
CA ARG A 47 -4.68 -27.34 20.29
C ARG A 47 -3.60 -26.30 19.99
N ALA A 48 -3.37 -25.98 18.71
CA ALA A 48 -2.45 -24.92 18.33
C ALA A 48 -2.91 -23.54 18.85
N VAL A 49 -4.21 -23.24 18.76
CA VAL A 49 -4.81 -22.02 19.33
C VAL A 49 -4.64 -21.99 20.85
N ALA A 50 -4.97 -23.06 21.56
CA ALA A 50 -4.82 -23.13 23.00
C ALA A 50 -3.35 -22.96 23.45
N CYS A 51 -2.39 -23.43 22.66
CA CYS A 51 -0.96 -23.18 22.89
C CYS A 51 -0.60 -21.71 22.68
N ALA A 52 -1.08 -21.09 21.60
CA ALA A 52 -0.85 -19.67 21.32
C ALA A 52 -1.51 -18.75 22.38
N SER A 53 -2.71 -19.07 22.85
CA SER A 53 -3.36 -18.32 23.93
C SER A 53 -2.58 -18.42 25.24
N ARG A 54 -2.10 -19.62 25.61
CA ARG A 54 -1.19 -19.81 26.76
C ARG A 54 0.17 -19.12 26.59
N ALA A 55 0.57 -18.88 25.34
CA ALA A 55 1.78 -18.12 25.01
C ALA A 55 1.64 -16.62 25.30
N GLY A 56 0.42 -16.12 25.56
CA GLY A 56 0.14 -14.71 25.85
C GLY A 56 -0.56 -13.96 24.71
N LEU A 57 -0.93 -14.62 23.60
CA LEU A 57 -1.73 -13.99 22.54
C LEU A 57 -3.19 -13.93 22.98
N GLY A 58 -3.64 -12.74 23.41
CA GLY A 58 -4.98 -12.54 23.99
C GLY A 58 -5.99 -11.84 23.08
N GLY A 59 -5.57 -11.32 21.93
CA GLY A 59 -6.43 -10.60 20.99
C GLY A 59 -6.96 -11.44 19.83
N PRO A 60 -7.54 -10.80 18.80
CA PRO A 60 -8.04 -11.48 17.61
C PRO A 60 -6.92 -12.24 16.89
N LEU A 61 -7.06 -13.56 16.80
CA LEU A 61 -6.04 -14.43 16.20
C LEU A 61 -6.34 -14.69 14.72
N ARG A 62 -5.29 -14.65 13.91
CA ARG A 62 -5.28 -15.19 12.56
C ARG A 62 -4.39 -16.42 12.55
N ILE A 63 -4.96 -17.52 12.12
CA ILE A 63 -4.26 -18.79 11.99
C ILE A 63 -3.95 -19.02 10.52
N THR A 64 -2.73 -19.40 10.21
CA THR A 64 -2.33 -19.88 8.89
C THR A 64 -1.99 -21.36 9.02
N MET A 65 -2.72 -22.19 8.28
CA MET A 65 -2.57 -23.63 8.32
C MET A 65 -1.25 -24.05 7.67
N ALA A 66 -0.69 -25.14 8.17
CA ALA A 66 0.40 -25.84 7.52
C ALA A 66 -0.08 -26.34 6.15
N THR A 67 0.53 -25.83 5.08
CA THR A 67 0.18 -26.18 3.70
C THR A 67 0.69 -27.57 3.29
N SER A 68 1.53 -28.20 4.12
CA SER A 68 2.17 -29.50 3.86
C SER A 68 2.61 -30.18 5.16
N HIS A 69 2.79 -31.51 5.12
CA HIS A 69 3.33 -32.27 6.25
C HIS A 69 4.67 -31.68 6.75
N GLY A 70 4.80 -31.57 8.08
CA GLY A 70 5.99 -31.04 8.73
C GLY A 70 6.09 -29.52 8.78
N ARG A 71 5.20 -28.76 8.14
CA ARG A 71 5.17 -27.29 8.34
C ARG A 71 4.44 -26.94 9.63
N PRO A 72 4.91 -25.93 10.37
CA PRO A 72 4.29 -25.56 11.61
C PRO A 72 3.03 -24.70 11.42
N TYR A 73 2.20 -24.64 12.46
CA TYR A 73 1.05 -23.74 12.50
C TYR A 73 1.51 -22.33 12.86
N THR A 74 1.17 -21.34 12.04
CA THR A 74 1.47 -19.95 12.36
C THR A 74 0.23 -19.28 12.94
N VAL A 75 0.36 -18.73 14.15
CA VAL A 75 -0.71 -18.00 14.84
C VAL A 75 -0.23 -16.58 15.10
N ALA A 76 -0.90 -15.63 14.48
CA ALA A 76 -0.59 -14.21 14.59
C ALA A 76 -1.74 -13.46 15.27
N GLU A 77 -1.44 -12.64 16.27
CA GLU A 77 -2.37 -11.66 16.77
C GLU A 77 -2.52 -10.52 15.76
N ARG A 78 -3.77 -10.15 15.45
CA ARG A 78 -4.07 -9.13 14.45
C ARG A 78 -5.08 -8.14 14.95
N THR A 79 -4.63 -7.28 15.86
CA THR A 79 -5.43 -6.15 16.32
C THR A 79 -5.33 -5.00 15.32
N VAL A 80 -6.49 -4.46 14.91
CA VAL A 80 -6.59 -3.38 13.91
C VAL A 80 -6.95 -2.02 14.50
N ARG A 81 -7.24 -1.98 15.81
CA ARG A 81 -7.59 -0.77 16.57
C ARG A 81 -6.51 -0.48 17.60
N TRP A 82 -6.26 0.79 17.88
CA TRP A 82 -5.35 1.17 18.95
C TRP A 82 -5.89 0.71 20.33
N PRO A 83 -5.05 0.15 21.22
CA PRO A 83 -3.61 -0.13 21.08
C PRO A 83 -3.32 -1.39 20.23
N ILE A 84 -2.30 -1.30 19.36
CA ILE A 84 -1.95 -2.38 18.44
C ILE A 84 -1.18 -3.50 19.15
N ARG A 85 -1.67 -4.72 18.96
CA ARG A 85 -0.98 -5.96 19.27
C ARG A 85 -0.82 -6.78 18.00
N ALA A 86 0.39 -7.28 17.79
CA ALA A 86 0.79 -7.92 16.55
C ALA A 86 1.90 -8.95 16.78
N ASP A 87 1.80 -9.68 17.89
CA ASP A 87 2.71 -10.75 18.21
C ASP A 87 2.38 -11.97 17.34
N GLU A 88 3.41 -12.71 16.94
CA GLU A 88 3.28 -13.89 16.09
C GLU A 88 4.05 -15.05 16.71
N VAL A 89 3.45 -16.24 16.68
CA VAL A 89 4.06 -17.47 17.17
C VAL A 89 3.87 -18.59 16.17
N THR A 90 4.90 -19.41 16.07
CA THR A 90 4.85 -20.67 15.33
C THR A 90 4.71 -21.81 16.32
N VAL A 91 3.76 -22.72 16.08
CA VAL A 91 3.50 -23.90 16.91
C VAL A 91 3.93 -25.16 16.16
N ASP A 92 4.74 -25.96 16.83
CA ASP A 92 5.17 -27.29 16.37
C ASP A 92 3.94 -28.18 16.14
N PRO A 93 3.75 -28.70 14.91
CA PRO A 93 2.56 -29.43 14.55
C PRO A 93 2.51 -30.86 15.13
N TYR A 94 3.62 -31.37 15.67
CA TYR A 94 3.72 -32.69 16.29
C TYR A 94 3.63 -32.61 17.81
N THR A 95 4.35 -31.66 18.43
CA THR A 95 4.45 -31.58 19.90
C THR A 95 3.50 -30.55 20.50
N GLY A 96 2.97 -29.62 19.71
CA GLY A 96 2.19 -28.48 20.22
C GLY A 96 2.98 -27.53 21.10
N ARG A 97 4.30 -27.43 20.89
CA ARG A 97 5.17 -26.46 21.58
C ARG A 97 5.39 -25.23 20.70
N ILE A 98 5.70 -24.10 21.31
CA ILE A 98 6.07 -22.89 20.56
C ILE A 98 7.46 -23.14 19.97
N ALA A 99 7.56 -23.14 18.65
CA ALA A 99 8.81 -23.32 17.91
C ALA A 99 9.53 -21.99 17.68
N ASP A 100 8.78 -20.91 17.45
CA ASP A 100 9.32 -19.57 17.24
C ASP A 100 8.34 -18.50 17.69
N ARG A 101 8.85 -17.31 18.03
CA ARG A 101 8.06 -16.15 18.48
C ARG A 101 8.67 -14.86 17.98
N VAL A 102 7.84 -14.02 17.39
CA VAL A 102 8.13 -12.61 17.10
C VAL A 102 7.20 -11.73 17.94
N ARG A 103 7.79 -10.79 18.69
CA ARG A 103 7.02 -9.79 19.44
C ARG A 103 6.96 -8.49 18.68
N PHE A 104 5.80 -7.84 18.71
CA PHE A 104 5.63 -6.52 18.12
C PHE A 104 6.51 -5.47 18.82
N ALA A 105 6.80 -5.65 20.11
CA ALA A 105 7.71 -4.77 20.86
C ALA A 105 9.11 -4.71 20.23
N ASP A 106 9.62 -5.85 19.74
CA ASP A 106 10.97 -5.99 19.17
C ASP A 106 11.03 -5.65 17.67
N THR A 107 9.88 -5.33 17.07
CA THR A 107 9.79 -4.98 15.65
C THR A 107 10.42 -3.59 15.39
N PRO A 108 11.17 -3.41 14.27
CA PRO A 108 11.73 -2.12 13.88
C PRO A 108 10.68 -1.00 13.85
N LEU A 109 11.11 0.21 14.23
CA LEU A 109 10.21 1.37 14.33
C LEU A 109 9.56 1.70 12.98
N VAL A 110 10.31 1.58 11.88
CA VAL A 110 9.80 1.83 10.52
C VAL A 110 8.61 0.92 10.20
N SER A 111 8.70 -0.37 10.50
CA SER A 111 7.61 -1.33 10.27
C SER A 111 6.39 -0.99 11.13
N LYS A 112 6.58 -0.54 12.38
CA LYS A 112 5.48 -0.07 13.24
C LYS A 112 4.78 1.14 12.64
N VAL A 113 5.54 2.15 12.20
CA VAL A 113 5.01 3.38 11.60
C VAL A 113 4.24 3.07 10.31
N LEU A 114 4.79 2.23 9.44
CA LEU A 114 4.11 1.82 8.21
C LEU A 114 2.81 1.08 8.50
N LYS A 115 2.82 0.16 9.46
CA LYS A 115 1.62 -0.57 9.89
C LYS A 115 0.55 0.37 10.43
N LEU A 116 0.94 1.32 11.27
CA LEU A 116 0.03 2.36 11.76
C LEU A 116 -0.49 3.23 10.61
N GLY A 117 0.36 3.62 9.66
CA GLY A 117 -0.01 4.37 8.47
C GLY A 117 -1.05 3.65 7.62
N VAL A 118 -0.88 2.35 7.38
CA VAL A 118 -1.86 1.53 6.64
C VAL A 118 -3.19 1.44 7.40
N LEU A 119 -3.16 1.25 8.71
CA LEU A 119 -4.37 1.18 9.53
C LEU A 119 -5.08 2.55 9.63
N ALA A 120 -4.31 3.63 9.67
CA ALA A 120 -4.82 4.99 9.64
C ALA A 120 -5.50 5.26 8.30
N HIS A 121 -4.80 5.03 7.19
CA HIS A 121 -5.31 5.23 5.84
C HIS A 121 -6.53 4.36 5.50
N SER A 122 -6.55 3.11 5.97
CA SER A 122 -7.71 2.22 5.77
C SER A 122 -8.89 2.54 6.69
N GLY A 123 -8.82 3.57 7.53
CA GLY A 123 -9.91 4.01 8.41
C GLY A 123 -10.13 3.13 9.65
N ARG A 124 -9.18 2.25 10.01
CA ARG A 124 -9.40 1.22 11.06
C ARG A 124 -8.76 1.55 12.41
N LEU A 125 -7.69 2.35 12.43
CA LEU A 125 -6.86 2.57 13.61
C LEU A 125 -7.60 3.15 14.83
N PHE A 126 -8.37 4.24 14.64
CA PHE A 126 -9.11 4.93 15.71
C PHE A 126 -10.64 4.77 15.59
N GLY A 127 -11.10 3.75 14.87
CA GLY A 127 -12.53 3.51 14.69
C GLY A 127 -13.27 4.71 14.05
N PRO A 128 -14.41 5.16 14.61
CA PRO A 128 -15.24 6.22 14.02
C PRO A 128 -14.52 7.55 13.78
N VAL A 129 -13.59 7.92 14.67
CA VAL A 129 -12.79 9.15 14.52
C VAL A 129 -11.99 9.11 13.22
N ASN A 130 -11.33 7.98 12.96
CA ASN A 130 -10.53 7.83 11.75
C ASN A 130 -11.40 7.87 10.48
N GLN A 131 -12.59 7.27 10.54
CA GLN A 131 -13.55 7.30 9.44
C GLN A 131 -14.06 8.72 9.15
N ALA A 132 -14.33 9.53 10.17
CA ALA A 132 -14.72 10.92 10.01
C ALA A 132 -13.61 11.74 9.31
N VAL A 133 -12.35 11.52 9.70
CA VAL A 133 -11.20 12.20 9.09
C VAL A 133 -10.99 11.76 7.63
N GLU A 134 -11.17 10.49 7.30
CA GLU A 134 -11.13 10.01 5.91
C GLU A 134 -12.29 10.59 5.08
N LEU A 135 -13.49 10.65 5.65
CA LEU A 135 -14.65 11.27 4.99
C LEU A 135 -14.41 12.76 4.72
N LEU A 136 -13.88 13.50 5.69
CA LEU A 136 -13.56 14.91 5.51
C LEU A 136 -12.52 15.13 4.41
N ARG A 137 -11.47 14.28 4.35
CA ARG A 137 -10.46 14.32 3.28
C ARG A 137 -11.08 14.04 1.91
N MET A 138 -12.00 13.07 1.82
CA MET A 138 -12.75 12.80 0.59
C MET A 138 -13.59 14.03 0.17
N LEU A 139 -14.36 14.59 1.10
CA LEU A 139 -15.22 15.75 0.85
C LEU A 139 -14.43 17.00 0.48
N GLY A 140 -13.20 17.17 0.97
CA GLY A 140 -12.33 18.27 0.53
C GLY A 140 -11.68 18.03 -0.84
N THR A 141 -11.34 16.78 -1.15
CA THR A 141 -10.64 16.43 -2.40
C THR A 141 -11.55 16.47 -3.62
N VAL A 142 -12.80 16.01 -3.50
CA VAL A 142 -13.78 16.01 -4.61
C VAL A 142 -14.00 17.41 -5.22
N PRO A 143 -14.34 18.46 -4.45
CA PRO A 143 -14.52 19.80 -5.00
C PRO A 143 -13.19 20.39 -5.49
N LEU A 144 -12.05 20.08 -4.85
CA LEU A 144 -10.74 20.53 -5.31
C LEU A 144 -10.42 19.99 -6.72
N ILE A 145 -10.74 18.72 -6.99
CA ILE A 145 -10.65 18.13 -8.33
C ILE A 145 -11.60 18.87 -9.29
N GLY A 146 -12.86 19.09 -8.88
CA GLY A 146 -13.84 19.83 -9.67
C GLY A 146 -13.38 21.24 -10.04
N PHE A 147 -12.81 21.98 -9.08
CA PHE A 147 -12.23 23.30 -9.31
C PHE A 147 -11.01 23.24 -10.22
N GLY A 148 -10.15 22.23 -10.09
CA GLY A 148 -9.03 22.01 -11.00
C GLY A 148 -9.49 21.79 -12.44
N TYR A 149 -10.51 20.95 -12.65
CA TYR A 149 -11.12 20.75 -13.98
C TYR A 149 -11.82 22.01 -14.49
N ARG A 150 -12.54 22.73 -13.64
CA ARG A 150 -13.17 24.00 -14.00
C ARG A 150 -12.13 25.02 -14.44
N MET A 151 -11.04 25.20 -13.69
CA MET A 151 -9.92 26.08 -14.05
C MET A 151 -9.27 25.64 -15.37
N TRP A 152 -9.18 24.33 -15.62
CA TRP A 152 -8.67 23.79 -16.87
C TRP A 152 -9.60 24.09 -18.04
N TRP A 153 -10.91 23.89 -17.89
CA TRP A 153 -11.90 24.15 -18.94
C TRP A 153 -12.09 25.65 -19.22
N GLN A 154 -11.92 26.49 -18.19
CA GLN A 154 -11.96 27.95 -18.31
C GLN A 154 -10.70 28.55 -18.94
N ARG A 155 -9.63 27.77 -19.12
CA ARG A 155 -8.55 28.15 -20.04
C ARG A 155 -9.09 27.99 -21.47
N GLY A 156 -9.79 29.02 -21.96
CA GLY A 156 -10.08 29.15 -23.39
C GLY A 156 -8.78 29.10 -24.22
N PRO A 157 -8.87 28.83 -25.54
CA PRO A 157 -7.70 28.84 -26.42
C PRO A 157 -7.04 30.22 -26.34
N ARG A 158 -5.94 30.32 -25.58
CA ARG A 158 -5.14 31.54 -25.53
C ARG A 158 -4.50 31.69 -26.90
N ARG A 159 -5.04 32.60 -27.71
CA ARG A 159 -4.38 33.11 -28.92
C ARG A 159 -3.09 33.79 -28.46
N GLY A 160 -1.96 33.12 -28.68
CA GLY A 160 -0.63 33.56 -28.26
C GLY A 160 0.25 32.34 -27.92
N PRO A 161 1.58 32.46 -28.04
CA PRO A 161 2.49 31.34 -27.78
C PRO A 161 2.17 30.72 -26.41
N PRO A 162 2.11 29.38 -26.29
CA PRO A 162 1.57 28.72 -25.12
C PRO A 162 2.29 29.21 -23.87
N ALA A 163 1.56 29.82 -22.93
CA ALA A 163 2.12 30.29 -21.67
C ALA A 163 2.94 29.19 -20.94
N ARG A 164 2.64 27.91 -21.20
CA ARG A 164 3.45 26.75 -20.77
C ARG A 164 4.89 26.76 -21.32
N ARG A 165 5.12 27.07 -22.61
CA ARG A 165 6.48 27.19 -23.18
C ARG A 165 7.22 28.41 -22.63
N ALA A 166 6.50 29.47 -22.26
CA ALA A 166 7.06 30.65 -21.62
C ALA A 166 7.50 30.36 -20.17
N ILE A 167 6.68 29.66 -19.37
CA ILE A 167 6.99 29.35 -17.96
C ILE A 167 8.17 28.37 -17.82
N LEU A 168 8.25 27.34 -18.67
CA LEU A 168 9.43 26.45 -18.65
C LEU A 168 10.73 27.15 -19.07
N ARG A 169 10.62 28.22 -19.87
CA ARG A 169 11.76 29.06 -20.26
C ARG A 169 12.14 30.08 -19.20
N THR A 170 11.21 30.56 -18.37
CA THR A 170 11.50 31.44 -17.22
C THR A 170 12.12 30.70 -16.04
N ILE A 171 11.96 29.37 -15.96
CA ILE A 171 12.62 28.56 -14.94
C ILE A 171 14.12 28.44 -15.29
N PRO A 172 15.03 28.85 -14.39
CA PRO A 172 16.46 28.70 -14.58
C PRO A 172 16.82 27.21 -14.74
N TRP A 173 17.91 26.90 -15.44
CA TRP A 173 18.31 25.53 -15.77
C TRP A 173 18.30 24.53 -14.57
N PRO A 174 18.64 24.92 -13.31
CA PRO A 174 18.58 24.01 -12.18
C PRO A 174 17.14 23.62 -11.83
N GLY A 175 16.20 24.57 -11.95
CA GLY A 175 14.78 24.29 -11.72
C GLY A 175 14.19 23.31 -12.73
N ARG A 176 14.67 23.34 -13.99
CA ARG A 176 14.26 22.36 -15.00
C ARG A 176 14.75 20.95 -14.65
N LEU A 177 15.98 20.84 -14.17
CA LEU A 177 16.53 19.56 -13.69
C LEU A 177 15.77 19.04 -12.46
N VAL A 178 15.41 19.91 -11.52
CA VAL A 178 14.59 19.52 -10.36
C VAL A 178 13.22 19.01 -10.81
N VAL A 179 12.57 19.66 -11.77
CA VAL A 179 11.26 19.22 -12.28
C VAL A 179 11.39 17.88 -13.02
N LEU A 180 12.36 17.74 -13.93
CA LEU A 180 12.59 16.47 -14.65
C LEU A 180 12.99 15.33 -13.70
N GLY A 181 13.84 15.63 -12.72
CA GLY A 181 14.27 14.71 -11.67
C GLY A 181 13.09 14.25 -10.83
N SER A 182 12.23 15.18 -10.40
CA SER A 182 11.00 14.90 -9.65
C SER A 182 10.03 14.02 -10.45
N VAL A 183 9.78 14.35 -11.72
CA VAL A 183 8.92 13.54 -12.60
C VAL A 183 9.49 12.15 -12.82
N SER A 184 10.81 12.03 -13.04
CA SER A 184 11.47 10.73 -13.20
C SER A 184 11.44 9.92 -11.92
N ALA A 185 11.66 10.54 -10.76
CA ALA A 185 11.58 9.89 -9.46
C ALA A 185 10.16 9.41 -9.19
N VAL A 186 9.15 10.25 -9.40
CA VAL A 186 7.73 9.89 -9.25
C VAL A 186 7.34 8.77 -10.23
N ARG A 187 7.82 8.78 -11.47
CA ARG A 187 7.57 7.68 -12.43
C ARG A 187 8.19 6.37 -11.97
N ARG A 188 9.37 6.40 -11.35
CA ARG A 188 10.02 5.18 -10.83
C ARG A 188 9.34 4.68 -9.55
N LEU A 189 8.96 5.59 -8.65
CA LEU A 189 8.39 5.27 -7.35
C LEU A 189 6.90 4.93 -7.41
N LEU A 190 6.16 5.57 -8.33
CA LEU A 190 4.73 5.39 -8.56
C LEU A 190 4.45 5.22 -10.07
N PRO A 191 4.81 4.06 -10.67
CA PRO A 191 4.74 3.85 -12.11
C PRO A 191 3.35 4.10 -12.69
N ALA A 192 2.28 3.72 -11.99
CA ALA A 192 0.93 3.93 -12.46
C ALA A 192 0.51 5.41 -12.45
N PHE A 193 0.99 6.21 -11.50
CA PHE A 193 0.77 7.65 -11.50
C PHE A 193 1.57 8.34 -12.62
N GLY A 194 2.80 7.87 -12.88
CA GLY A 194 3.60 8.34 -14.02
C GLY A 194 2.93 8.06 -15.36
N ILE A 195 2.34 6.86 -15.53
CA ILE A 195 1.61 6.47 -16.75
C ILE A 195 0.33 7.29 -16.92
N SER A 196 -0.45 7.52 -15.87
CA SER A 196 -1.67 8.34 -15.98
C SER A 196 -1.37 9.79 -16.37
N LEU A 197 -0.28 10.36 -15.85
CA LEU A 197 0.19 11.69 -16.24
C LEU A 197 0.64 11.72 -17.71
N ALA A 198 1.40 10.71 -18.15
CA ALA A 198 1.83 10.61 -19.54
C ALA A 198 0.63 10.50 -20.51
N LEU A 199 -0.35 9.66 -20.16
CA LEU A 199 -1.59 9.52 -20.93
C LEU A 199 -2.36 10.84 -21.00
N PHE A 200 -2.48 11.55 -19.88
CA PHE A 200 -3.13 12.86 -19.84
C PHE A 200 -2.45 13.86 -20.78
N VAL A 201 -1.11 13.91 -20.80
CA VAL A 201 -0.34 14.78 -21.71
C VAL A 201 -0.56 14.40 -23.17
N VAL A 202 -0.59 13.11 -23.50
CA VAL A 202 -0.86 12.64 -24.88
C VAL A 202 -2.26 13.04 -25.33
N VAL A 203 -3.27 12.88 -24.46
CA VAL A 203 -4.66 13.30 -24.75
C VAL A 203 -4.74 14.82 -24.92
N GLU A 204 -4.09 15.60 -24.05
CA GLU A 204 -4.05 17.07 -24.17
C GLU A 204 -3.41 17.50 -25.50
N ALA A 205 -2.32 16.86 -25.92
CA ALA A 205 -1.66 17.14 -27.20
C ALA A 205 -2.54 16.79 -28.40
N ALA A 206 -3.20 15.63 -28.38
CA ALA A 206 -4.09 15.19 -29.47
C ALA A 206 -5.30 16.12 -29.62
N VAL A 207 -5.92 16.55 -28.50
CA VAL A 207 -7.05 17.48 -28.52
C VAL A 207 -6.64 18.86 -29.06
N ASN A 208 -5.45 19.35 -28.72
CA ASN A 208 -4.95 20.62 -29.25
C ASN A 208 -4.61 20.51 -30.75
N TRP A 209 -3.98 19.41 -31.17
CA TRP A 209 -3.69 19.16 -32.57
C TRP A 209 -4.96 19.09 -33.43
N ALA A 210 -6.01 18.43 -32.94
CA ALA A 210 -7.31 18.37 -33.62
C ALA A 210 -8.02 19.73 -33.73
N LYS A 211 -7.73 20.68 -32.83
CA LYS A 211 -8.26 22.05 -32.90
C LYS A 211 -7.44 22.97 -33.83
N GLU A 212 -6.19 22.63 -34.09
CA GLU A 212 -5.27 23.38 -34.96
C GLU A 212 -5.25 22.85 -36.41
N ALA A 213 -5.81 21.66 -36.66
CA ALA A 213 -5.93 21.11 -38.00
C ALA A 213 -6.89 21.97 -38.85
N PRO A 214 -6.45 22.49 -40.01
CA PRO A 214 -7.34 23.16 -40.95
C PRO A 214 -8.39 22.17 -41.46
N ALA A 215 -9.65 22.62 -41.51
CA ALA A 215 -10.80 21.86 -42.03
C ALA A 215 -10.61 21.49 -43.51
#